data_AF-A0A8T0HKH8-F1
#
_entry.id   AF-A0A8T0HKH8-F1
#
_cell.length_a   1.000
_cell.length_b   1.000
_cell.length_c   1.000
_cell.angle_alpha   90.00
_cell.angle_beta   90.00
_cell.angle_gamma   90.00
#
_symmetry.space_group_name_H-M   'P 1'
#
loop_
_entity.id
_entity.type
_entity.pdbx_description
1 polymer ?
#
loop_
_entity_poly.entity_id
_entity_poly.type
_entity_poly.pdbx_seq_one_letter_code
_entity_poly.pdbx_strand_id
1 'polypeptide(L)'
;MTLLDLQELNAIKVKTGEKPFANPRNAAAGSIRILKNRDAVDRRLSFMAYAIVSAVDTVATGEILLRTLIKFHLILFFSWITFLASTEDIVLALSDRCSNGIAMNNNHPILLHIPYAFK
;
A
#
# COMPACT_ATOMS: atom_id res chain seq x y z
N MET A 1 -6.73 3.26 0.37
CA MET A 1 -7.96 3.28 -0.45
C MET A 1 -7.72 2.44 -1.69
N THR A 2 -8.43 1.33 -1.76
CA THR A 2 -8.38 0.35 -2.85
C THR A 2 -9.42 0.69 -3.92
N LEU A 3 -9.45 -0.08 -5.01
CA LEU A 3 -10.49 0.06 -6.05
C LEU A 3 -11.88 -0.30 -5.50
N LEU A 4 -11.96 -1.32 -4.65
CA LEU A 4 -13.22 -1.72 -3.99
C LEU A 4 -13.75 -0.58 -3.10
N ASP A 5 -12.88 0.02 -2.30
CA ASP A 5 -13.25 1.18 -1.45
C ASP A 5 -13.81 2.33 -2.29
N LEU A 6 -13.20 2.61 -3.45
CA LEU A 6 -13.69 3.65 -4.37
C LEU A 6 -15.10 3.33 -4.88
N GLN A 7 -15.35 2.08 -5.30
CA GLN A 7 -16.65 1.66 -5.82
C GLN A 7 -17.74 1.83 -4.76
N GLU A 8 -17.47 1.42 -3.53
CA GLU A 8 -18.41 1.57 -2.42
C GLU A 8 -18.67 3.04 -2.06
N LEU A 9 -17.63 3.88 -2.01
CA LEU A 9 -17.79 5.32 -1.78
C LEU A 9 -18.58 6.01 -2.91
N ASN A 10 -18.33 5.63 -4.16
CA ASN A 10 -19.08 6.16 -5.30
C ASN A 10 -20.55 5.73 -5.27
N ALA A 11 -20.85 4.51 -4.83
CA ALA A 11 -22.23 4.06 -4.66
C ALA A 11 -23.00 4.91 -3.63
N ILE A 12 -22.34 5.31 -2.53
CA ILE A 12 -22.92 6.21 -1.52
C ILE A 12 -23.16 7.60 -2.13
N LYS A 13 -22.17 8.17 -2.83
CA LYS A 13 -22.29 9.50 -3.45
C LYS A 13 -23.43 9.58 -4.48
N VAL A 14 -23.58 8.55 -5.32
CA VAL A 14 -24.68 8.50 -6.29
C VAL A 14 -26.04 8.46 -5.59
N LYS A 15 -26.16 7.71 -4.48
CA LYS A 15 -27.39 7.67 -3.68
C LYS A 15 -27.72 9.02 -3.03
N THR A 16 -26.73 9.83 -2.70
CA THR A 16 -26.92 11.18 -2.13
C THR A 16 -27.01 12.29 -3.18
N GLY A 17 -27.01 11.95 -4.48
CA GLY A 17 -27.07 12.92 -5.57
C GLY A 17 -25.75 13.68 -5.82
N GLU A 18 -24.66 13.23 -5.23
CA GLU A 18 -23.34 13.82 -5.37
C GLU A 18 -22.56 13.22 -6.55
N LYS A 19 -21.62 14.00 -7.10
CA LYS A 19 -20.76 13.54 -8.19
C LYS A 19 -19.75 12.49 -7.67
N PRO A 20 -19.65 11.31 -8.33
CA PRO A 20 -18.67 10.29 -7.95
C PRO A 20 -17.22 10.76 -8.21
N PHE A 21 -16.28 10.16 -7.51
CA PHE A 21 -14.85 10.37 -7.74
C PHE A 21 -14.38 9.65 -8.99
N ALA A 22 -13.47 10.29 -9.74
CA ALA A 22 -12.93 9.74 -10.98
C ALA A 22 -11.91 8.61 -10.78
N ASN A 23 -11.20 8.58 -9.65
CA ASN A 23 -10.18 7.58 -9.35
C ASN A 23 -9.87 7.52 -7.83
N PRO A 24 -9.19 6.46 -7.33
CA PRO A 24 -8.90 6.32 -5.90
C PRO A 24 -8.01 7.44 -5.34
N ARG A 25 -7.14 8.04 -6.17
CA ARG A 25 -6.29 9.17 -5.76
C ARG A 25 -7.13 10.39 -5.36
N ASN A 26 -8.13 10.73 -6.18
CA ASN A 26 -9.03 11.87 -5.92
C ASN A 26 -9.91 11.62 -4.70
N ALA A 27 -10.42 10.38 -4.56
CA ALA A 27 -11.21 9.99 -3.40
C ALA A 27 -10.39 10.08 -2.10
N ALA A 28 -9.15 9.56 -2.09
CA ALA A 28 -8.26 9.66 -0.93
C ALA A 28 -7.92 11.12 -0.58
N ALA A 29 -7.57 11.93 -1.58
CA ALA A 29 -7.26 13.35 -1.36
C ALA A 29 -8.47 14.14 -0.83
N GLY A 30 -9.67 13.87 -1.36
CA GLY A 30 -10.92 14.45 -0.87
C GLY A 30 -11.19 14.05 0.59
N SER A 31 -11.00 12.78 0.93
CA SER A 31 -11.18 12.25 2.28
C SER A 31 -10.22 12.86 3.32
N ILE A 32 -8.99 13.22 2.94
CA ILE A 32 -8.00 13.81 3.86
C ILE A 32 -8.36 15.27 4.22
N ARG A 33 -8.94 16.04 3.28
CA ARG A 33 -9.08 17.51 3.39
C ARG A 33 -10.31 18.00 4.16
N ILE A 34 -10.99 17.14 4.91
CA ILE A 34 -12.22 17.49 5.63
C ILE A 34 -11.90 17.97 7.05
N LEU A 35 -12.32 19.21 7.38
CA LEU A 35 -11.94 19.96 8.59
C LEU A 35 -12.59 19.49 9.91
N LYS A 36 -13.80 18.92 9.87
CA LYS A 36 -14.50 18.41 11.06
C LYS A 36 -14.66 16.90 10.91
N ASN A 37 -14.24 16.13 11.92
CA ASN A 37 -14.19 14.68 11.80
C ASN A 37 -14.56 14.01 13.13
N ARG A 38 -15.85 13.71 13.33
CA ARG A 38 -16.24 12.75 14.37
C ARG A 38 -16.09 11.29 13.88
N ASP A 39 -16.17 11.07 12.57
CA ASP A 39 -16.24 9.72 11.97
C ASP A 39 -15.08 9.46 10.98
N ALA A 40 -13.83 9.58 11.45
CA ALA A 40 -12.64 9.36 10.63
C ALA A 40 -12.56 7.95 10.02
N VAL A 41 -13.27 7.00 10.62
CA VAL A 41 -13.31 5.58 10.26
C VAL A 41 -13.99 5.34 8.91
N ASP A 42 -14.96 6.18 8.51
CA ASP A 42 -15.73 5.99 7.25
C ASP A 42 -14.92 6.23 5.97
N ARG A 43 -13.70 6.74 6.10
CA ARG A 43 -12.93 7.27 4.96
C ARG A 43 -12.11 6.24 4.22
N ARG A 44 -12.03 5.00 4.73
CA ARG A 44 -11.34 3.83 4.12
C ARG A 44 -9.96 4.15 3.57
N LEU A 45 -9.20 4.94 4.33
CA LEU A 45 -7.84 5.30 3.98
C LEU A 45 -6.90 4.18 4.43
N SER A 46 -5.89 3.93 3.60
CA SER A 46 -4.81 2.98 3.89
C SER A 46 -3.51 3.75 3.72
N PHE A 47 -2.52 3.45 4.56
CA PHE A 47 -1.23 4.13 4.57
C PHE A 47 -0.11 3.12 4.32
N MET A 48 0.92 3.57 3.58
CA MET A 48 2.15 2.81 3.35
C MET A 48 3.32 3.79 3.28
N ALA A 49 4.27 3.66 4.19
CA ALA A 49 5.52 4.42 4.12
C ALA A 49 6.45 3.82 3.07
N TYR A 50 7.21 4.68 2.39
CA TYR A 50 8.20 4.25 1.37
C TYR A 50 9.54 4.96 1.50
N ALA A 51 9.65 6.02 2.33
CA ALA A 51 10.85 6.81 2.49
C ALA A 51 10.91 7.45 3.89
N ILE A 52 12.12 7.74 4.33
CA ILE A 52 12.41 8.56 5.52
C ILE A 52 13.07 9.85 5.01
N VAL A 53 12.46 11.00 5.29
CA VAL A 53 12.88 12.30 4.73
C VAL A 53 13.97 12.95 5.58
N SER A 54 13.96 12.70 6.89
CA SER A 54 14.96 13.19 7.83
C SER A 54 15.22 12.11 8.86
N ALA A 55 16.44 11.58 8.85
CA ALA A 55 16.91 10.58 9.81
C ALA A 55 18.16 11.12 10.49
N VAL A 56 18.29 10.85 11.79
CA VAL A 56 19.51 11.17 12.55
C VAL A 56 20.68 10.31 12.04
N ASP A 57 20.39 9.06 11.70
CA ASP A 57 21.35 8.10 11.13
C ASP A 57 21.05 7.83 9.65
N THR A 58 22.11 7.67 8.86
CA THR A 58 21.98 7.40 7.43
C THR A 58 21.47 5.97 7.21
N VAL A 59 20.38 5.84 6.46
CA VAL A 59 19.94 4.53 5.97
C VAL A 59 20.72 4.22 4.69
N ALA A 60 21.69 3.32 4.78
CA ALA A 60 22.70 3.13 3.73
C ALA A 60 22.15 2.56 2.40
N THR A 61 21.01 1.85 2.42
CA THR A 61 20.41 1.25 1.21
C THR A 61 18.89 1.24 1.26
N GLY A 62 18.25 1.15 0.08
CA GLY A 62 16.79 0.96 -0.02
C GLY A 62 16.29 -0.32 0.68
N GLU A 63 17.13 -1.35 0.76
CA GLU A 63 16.81 -2.56 1.54
C GLU A 63 16.73 -2.27 3.04
N ILE A 64 17.74 -1.60 3.61
CA ILE A 64 17.75 -1.24 5.03
C ILE A 64 16.58 -0.31 5.36
N LEU A 65 16.21 0.59 4.43
CA LEU A 65 15.04 1.45 4.54
C LEU A 65 13.75 0.64 4.67
N LEU A 66 13.47 -0.26 3.72
CA LEU A 66 12.25 -1.05 3.75
C LEU A 66 12.20 -1.96 4.98
N ARG A 67 13.32 -2.58 5.36
CA ARG A 67 13.43 -3.38 6.59
C ARG A 67 13.15 -2.55 7.84
N THR A 68 13.67 -1.33 7.90
CA THR A 68 13.38 -0.38 8.99
C THR A 68 11.90 -0.05 9.06
N LEU A 69 11.27 0.29 7.93
CA LEU A 69 9.85 0.60 7.86
C LEU A 69 8.95 -0.60 8.25
N ILE A 70 9.34 -1.83 7.88
CA ILE A 70 8.68 -3.06 8.30
C ILE A 70 8.80 -3.24 9.83
N LYS A 71 10.00 -3.06 10.40
CA LYS A 71 10.25 -3.16 11.85
C LYS A 71 9.35 -2.22 12.65
N PHE A 72 9.10 -1.02 12.13
CA PHE A 72 8.21 -0.04 12.74
C PHE A 72 6.73 -0.21 12.38
N HIS A 73 6.35 -1.30 11.69
CA HIS A 73 4.98 -1.57 11.25
C HIS A 73 4.37 -0.46 10.37
N LEU A 74 5.23 0.32 9.68
CA LEU A 74 4.82 1.37 8.74
C LEU A 74 4.55 0.80 7.33
N ILE A 75 4.86 -0.48 7.13
CA ILE A 75 4.48 -1.29 5.97
C ILE A 75 3.82 -2.56 6.52
N LEU A 76 2.52 -2.72 6.26
CA LEU A 76 1.73 -3.85 6.77
C LEU A 76 1.55 -4.98 5.74
N PHE A 77 1.84 -4.71 4.45
CA PHE A 77 1.70 -5.67 3.35
C PHE A 77 3.07 -6.20 2.90
N PHE A 78 3.75 -6.94 3.78
CA PHE A 78 5.11 -7.43 3.54
C PHE A 78 5.21 -8.48 2.43
N SER A 79 4.13 -9.22 2.15
CA SER A 79 4.13 -10.26 1.09
C SER A 79 4.34 -9.68 -0.32
N TRP A 80 4.32 -8.36 -0.47
CA TRP A 80 4.47 -7.68 -1.74
C TRP A 80 5.92 -7.21 -1.99
N ILE A 81 6.78 -7.25 -0.97
CA ILE A 81 8.19 -6.81 -1.07
C ILE A 81 9.07 -7.98 -1.48
N THR A 82 9.85 -7.79 -2.55
CA THR A 82 10.88 -8.75 -2.97
C THR A 82 12.18 -7.98 -3.19
N PHE A 83 13.27 -8.50 -2.64
CA PHE A 83 14.62 -8.01 -2.89
C PHE A 83 15.23 -8.81 -4.02
N LEU A 84 15.71 -8.13 -5.06
CA LEU A 84 16.22 -8.73 -6.28
C LEU A 84 17.62 -8.19 -6.54
N ALA A 85 18.50 -9.05 -7.06
CA ALA A 85 19.92 -8.73 -7.23
C ALA A 85 20.23 -8.05 -8.57
N SER A 86 19.37 -8.25 -9.58
CA SER A 86 19.57 -7.75 -10.94
C SER A 86 18.31 -7.16 -11.57
N THR A 87 18.49 -6.40 -12.65
CA THR A 87 17.39 -5.85 -13.46
C THR A 87 16.58 -6.92 -14.19
N GLU A 88 17.25 -7.98 -14.60
CA GLU A 88 16.66 -9.15 -15.28
C GLU A 88 15.69 -9.86 -14.34
N ASP A 89 16.08 -10.02 -13.07
CA ASP A 89 15.22 -10.62 -12.05
C ASP A 89 13.95 -9.78 -11.81
N ILE A 90 14.03 -8.45 -11.93
CA ILE A 90 12.87 -7.55 -11.80
C ILE A 90 11.84 -7.85 -12.90
N VAL A 91 12.29 -7.98 -14.16
CA VAL A 91 11.39 -8.25 -15.29
C VAL A 91 10.70 -9.61 -15.12
N LEU A 92 11.46 -10.63 -14.72
CA LEU A 92 10.92 -11.97 -14.48
C LEU A 92 9.90 -11.96 -13.33
N ALA A 93 10.22 -11.31 -12.21
CA ALA A 93 9.32 -11.22 -11.06
C ALA A 93 8.03 -10.46 -11.39
N LEU A 94 8.10 -9.40 -12.19
CA LEU A 94 6.91 -8.66 -12.63
C LEU A 94 6.04 -9.50 -13.57
N SER A 95 6.66 -10.21 -14.52
CA SER A 95 5.95 -11.10 -15.43
C SER A 95 5.21 -12.20 -14.67
N ASP A 96 5.86 -12.85 -13.71
CA ASP A 96 5.26 -13.90 -12.88
C ASP A 96 4.04 -13.38 -12.08
N ARG A 97 4.17 -12.21 -11.45
CA ARG A 97 3.08 -11.58 -10.69
C ARG A 97 1.88 -11.21 -11.57
N CYS A 98 2.13 -10.78 -12.80
CA CYS A 98 1.08 -10.51 -13.79
C CYS A 98 0.39 -11.80 -14.25
N SER A 99 1.15 -12.87 -14.50
CA SER A 99 0.62 -14.15 -15.00
C SER A 99 -0.14 -14.95 -13.93
N ASN A 100 0.32 -14.94 -12.68
CA ASN A 100 -0.28 -15.71 -11.59
C ASN A 100 -1.50 -15.05 -10.95
N GLY A 101 -1.98 -13.94 -11.51
CA GLY A 101 -3.18 -13.29 -10.99
C GLY A 101 -3.04 -12.87 -9.51
N ILE A 102 -1.82 -12.56 -9.04
CA ILE A 102 -1.62 -11.78 -7.80
C ILE A 102 -2.02 -10.32 -8.07
N ALA A 103 -3.15 -10.15 -8.77
CA ALA A 103 -3.91 -8.95 -8.85
C ALA A 103 -4.77 -8.90 -7.58
N MET A 104 -4.27 -8.18 -6.57
CA MET A 104 -5.12 -7.41 -5.66
C MET A 104 -6.27 -8.16 -4.95
N ASN A 105 -6.16 -9.45 -4.63
CA ASN A 105 -7.10 -10.05 -3.68
C ASN A 105 -6.54 -9.83 -2.26
N ASN A 106 -7.12 -8.86 -1.56
CA ASN A 106 -6.67 -8.34 -0.26
C ASN A 106 -6.75 -9.33 0.92
N ASN A 107 -7.02 -10.62 0.69
CA ASN A 107 -7.44 -11.54 1.75
C ASN A 107 -6.49 -12.68 2.10
N HIS A 108 -5.35 -12.87 1.43
CA HIS A 108 -4.38 -13.88 1.87
C HIS A 108 -2.93 -13.42 1.67
N PRO A 109 -2.16 -13.20 2.75
CA PRO A 109 -0.72 -13.09 2.64
C PRO A 109 -0.19 -14.49 2.31
N ILE A 110 0.24 -14.70 1.07
CA ILE A 110 1.15 -15.82 0.77
C ILE A 110 2.43 -15.50 1.53
N LEU A 111 2.62 -16.19 2.65
CA LEU A 111 3.86 -16.22 3.41
C LEU A 111 4.89 -16.94 2.53
N LEU A 112 5.55 -16.20 1.64
CA LEU A 112 6.85 -16.63 1.15
C LEU A 112 7.77 -16.58 2.37
N HIS A 113 7.98 -17.75 2.94
CA HIS A 113 8.86 -17.99 4.07
C HIS A 113 10.25 -17.45 3.69
N ILE A 114 10.59 -16.25 4.16
CA ILE A 114 11.96 -15.75 4.10
C ILE A 114 12.67 -16.35 5.31
N PRO A 115 13.62 -17.29 5.15
CA PRO A 115 14.39 -17.75 6.28
C PRO A 115 15.46 -16.69 6.52
N TYR A 116 15.31 -15.83 7.53
CA TYR A 116 16.49 -15.23 8.13
C TYR A 116 16.27 -14.93 9.60
N ALA A 117 17.07 -15.63 10.41
CA ALA A 117 17.12 -15.54 11.85
C ALA A 117 17.60 -14.15 12.28
N PHE A 118 16.93 -13.59 13.29
CA PHE A 118 17.47 -12.51 14.08
C PHE A 118 18.77 -12.99 14.75
N LYS A 119 19.87 -12.27 14.52
CA LYS A 119 21.00 -12.19 15.45
C LYS A 119 21.06 -10.76 15.96
#